data_AF-A0A0D2P114-F1
#
_entry.id   AF-A0A0D2P114-F1
#
_cell.length_a   1.000
_cell.length_b   1.000
_cell.length_c   1.000
_cell.angle_alpha   90.00
_cell.angle_beta   90.00
_cell.angle_gamma   90.00
#
_symmetry.space_group_name_H-M   'P 1'
#
loop_
_entity.id
_entity.type
_entity.pdbx_description
1 polymer ?
#
loop_
_entity_poly.entity_id
_entity_poly.type
_entity_poly.pdbx_seq_one_letter_code
_entity_poly.pdbx_strand_id
1 'polypeptide(L)'
;MMVLPSTPFPCYIFAHLQQRLNDAPAESSQALNHSRLEFLEKELAVHRQLHSTYLSVIQENVELHREIREASARSRCRPAWPTDRPPFSGDPLPMKISRAPSLSPSDSISQTGDNSSSPSCSTQSSPLTSLVEQPYLRPEQYPPTVLWNSKDCLSEPSLSHGSMEKCIRNADGTRIHKREWRAIMATAGAIIDKQLRPLTAPKAGLAPRTFYRKHFARVWLSAIATLEVEQPILTLCAGHWKAEHALGQILDNKRSGDARRELRECKGDKWTHRVSAPHVSPPVEM
;
A
#
# COMPACT_ATOMS: atom_id res chain seq x y z
N MET A 1 24.29 20.07 -0.51
CA MET A 1 23.31 18.96 -0.43
C MET A 1 24.11 17.68 -0.27
N MET A 2 24.08 17.09 0.93
CA MET A 2 24.77 15.82 1.18
C MET A 2 23.78 14.69 0.88
N VAL A 3 24.10 13.89 -0.13
CA VAL A 3 23.36 12.66 -0.47
C VAL A 3 23.85 11.59 0.49
N LEU A 4 22.98 11.09 1.36
CA LEU A 4 23.29 9.93 2.18
C LEU A 4 23.26 8.67 1.30
N PRO A 5 24.28 7.80 1.34
CA PRO A 5 24.30 6.59 0.55
C PRO A 5 23.29 5.57 1.11
N SER A 6 22.44 5.02 0.24
CA SER A 6 21.61 3.87 0.56
C SER A 6 22.53 2.68 0.85
N THR A 7 22.54 2.20 2.08
CA THR A 7 23.35 1.04 2.47
C THR A 7 22.63 -0.26 2.11
N PRO A 8 23.24 -1.15 1.33
CA PRO A 8 22.80 -2.54 1.23
C PRO A 8 23.32 -3.30 2.46
N PHE A 9 22.46 -3.52 3.45
CA PHE A 9 22.66 -4.63 4.40
C PHE A 9 22.37 -5.92 3.63
N PRO A 10 23.39 -6.77 3.32
CA PRO A 10 24.27 -7.41 4.31
C PRO A 10 25.79 -7.34 3.99
N CYS A 11 26.25 -6.45 3.11
CA CYS A 11 27.65 -6.49 2.67
C CYS A 11 28.67 -6.01 3.73
N TYR A 12 28.26 -5.16 4.68
CA TYR A 12 29.18 -4.54 5.63
C TYR A 12 29.70 -5.51 6.71
N ILE A 13 28.86 -6.46 7.13
CA ILE A 13 29.25 -7.50 8.08
C ILE A 13 30.28 -8.44 7.44
N PHE A 14 30.07 -8.79 6.16
CA PHE A 14 30.99 -9.63 5.40
C PHE A 14 32.36 -8.96 5.23
N ALA A 15 32.40 -7.68 4.88
CA ALA A 15 33.65 -6.94 4.71
C ALA A 15 34.46 -6.83 6.01
N HIS A 16 33.79 -6.55 7.14
CA HIS A 16 34.47 -6.43 8.44
C HIS A 16 34.97 -7.78 8.98
N LEU A 17 34.27 -8.88 8.70
CA LEU A 17 34.74 -10.23 9.02
C LEU A 17 35.91 -10.64 8.14
N GLN A 18 35.88 -10.29 6.84
CA GLN A 18 36.97 -10.55 5.90
C GLN A 18 38.26 -9.82 6.31
N GLN A 19 38.15 -8.58 6.81
CA GLN A 19 39.29 -7.79 7.26
C GLN A 19 39.99 -8.44 8.46
N ARG A 20 39.22 -8.87 9.48
CA ARG A 20 39.77 -9.53 10.67
C ARG A 20 40.40 -10.90 10.38
N LEU A 21 40.01 -11.54 9.28
CA LEU A 21 40.56 -12.81 8.84
C LEU A 21 41.98 -12.69 8.26
N ASN A 22 42.35 -11.52 7.73
CA ASN A 22 43.66 -11.31 7.12
C ASN A 22 44.78 -11.07 8.15
N ASP A 23 44.44 -10.73 9.40
CA ASP A 23 45.41 -10.31 10.43
C ASP A 23 45.82 -11.44 11.40
N ALA A 24 45.34 -12.68 11.22
CA ALA A 24 45.56 -13.77 12.18
C ALA A 24 46.84 -14.61 11.90
N PRO A 25 47.64 -14.97 12.93
CA PRO A 25 48.89 -15.71 12.79
C PRO A 25 48.69 -17.20 12.38
N ALA A 26 49.66 -17.74 11.64
CA ALA A 26 49.57 -19.01 10.91
C ALA A 26 49.29 -20.27 11.76
N GLU A 27 49.75 -20.34 13.01
CA GLU A 27 49.47 -21.50 13.89
C GLU A 27 48.06 -21.48 14.49
N SER A 28 47.42 -20.31 14.54
CA SER A 28 45.99 -20.16 14.90
C SER A 28 45.06 -20.48 13.72
N SER A 29 45.61 -20.64 12.51
CA SER A 29 44.84 -20.79 11.27
C SER A 29 44.01 -22.07 11.24
N GLN A 30 44.52 -23.20 11.76
CA GLN A 30 43.79 -24.48 11.65
C GLN A 30 42.55 -24.54 12.56
N ALA A 31 42.68 -24.11 13.82
CA ALA A 31 41.54 -24.03 14.75
C ALA A 31 40.50 -22.98 14.33
N LEU A 32 40.98 -21.87 13.75
CA LEU A 32 40.12 -20.80 13.23
C LEU A 32 39.38 -21.26 11.96
N ASN A 33 40.05 -21.98 11.06
CA ASN A 33 39.41 -22.57 9.87
C ASN A 33 38.36 -23.62 10.25
N HIS A 34 38.61 -24.44 11.27
CA HIS A 34 37.62 -25.41 11.76
C HIS A 34 36.39 -24.71 12.35
N SER A 35 36.58 -23.76 13.27
CA SER A 35 35.48 -22.96 13.83
C SER A 35 34.68 -22.22 12.75
N ARG A 36 35.35 -21.76 11.68
CA ARG A 36 34.72 -21.08 10.56
C ARG A 36 33.85 -22.02 9.72
N LEU A 37 34.32 -23.24 9.44
CA LEU A 37 33.52 -24.24 8.73
C LEU A 37 32.29 -24.63 9.54
N GLU A 38 32.43 -24.84 10.84
CA GLU A 38 31.28 -25.13 11.71
C GLU A 38 30.27 -23.97 11.72
N PHE A 39 30.75 -22.72 11.77
CA PHE A 39 29.87 -21.55 11.74
C PHE A 39 29.10 -21.46 10.42
N LEU A 40 29.79 -21.62 9.29
CA LEU A 40 29.16 -21.58 7.97
C LEU A 40 28.18 -22.74 7.76
N GLU A 41 28.47 -23.93 8.29
CA GLU A 41 27.55 -25.06 8.23
C GLU A 41 26.28 -24.81 9.05
N LYS A 42 26.42 -24.24 10.26
CA LYS A 42 25.29 -23.83 11.10
C LYS A 42 24.46 -22.73 10.40
N GLU A 43 25.11 -21.73 9.82
CA GLU A 43 24.45 -20.65 9.09
C GLU A 43 23.68 -21.18 7.86
N LEU A 44 24.31 -22.07 7.08
CA LEU A 44 23.67 -22.72 5.94
C LEU A 44 22.49 -23.60 6.38
N ALA A 45 22.60 -24.30 7.51
CA ALA A 45 21.50 -25.08 8.08
C ALA A 45 20.31 -24.20 8.47
N VAL A 46 20.55 -23.07 9.13
CA VAL A 46 19.51 -22.07 9.45
C VAL A 46 18.86 -21.54 8.17
N HIS A 47 19.64 -21.23 7.13
CA HIS A 47 19.10 -20.75 5.86
C HIS A 47 18.24 -21.80 5.15
N ARG A 48 18.65 -23.08 5.16
CA ARG A 48 17.84 -24.19 4.62
C ARG A 48 16.54 -24.35 5.38
N GLN A 49 16.58 -24.27 6.71
CA GLN A 49 15.39 -24.34 7.56
C GLN A 49 14.43 -23.18 7.26
N LEU A 50 14.94 -21.95 7.19
CA LEU A 50 14.16 -20.76 6.84
C LEU A 50 13.53 -20.87 5.45
N HIS A 51 14.27 -21.38 4.47
CA HIS A 51 13.74 -21.59 3.12
C HIS A 51 12.64 -22.67 3.12
N SER A 52 12.83 -23.75 3.88
CA SER A 52 11.82 -24.82 4.03
C SER A 52 10.53 -24.29 4.67
N THR A 53 10.63 -23.49 5.74
CA THR A 53 9.45 -22.91 6.39
C THR A 53 8.75 -21.91 5.48
N TYR A 54 9.51 -21.08 4.76
CA TYR A 54 8.96 -20.14 3.78
C TYR A 54 8.13 -20.84 2.69
N LEU A 55 8.63 -21.95 2.13
CA LEU A 55 7.90 -22.73 1.14
C LEU A 55 6.63 -23.36 1.72
N SER A 56 6.68 -23.87 2.96
CA SER A 56 5.49 -24.40 3.66
C SER A 56 4.40 -23.34 3.80
N VAL A 57 4.78 -22.12 4.23
CA VAL A 57 3.84 -20.99 4.37
C VAL A 57 3.23 -20.60 3.03
N ILE A 58 4.01 -20.60 1.93
CA ILE A 58 3.46 -20.36 0.60
C ILE A 58 2.42 -21.42 0.22
N GLN A 59 2.72 -22.69 0.49
CA GLN A 59 1.83 -23.81 0.17
C GLN A 59 0.51 -23.72 0.95
N GLU A 60 0.57 -23.48 2.26
CA GLU A 60 -0.62 -23.26 3.09
C GLU A 60 -1.45 -22.07 2.61
N ASN A 61 -0.80 -21.00 2.18
CA ASN A 61 -1.47 -19.82 1.66
C ASN A 61 -2.20 -20.12 0.34
N VAL A 62 -1.59 -20.91 -0.55
CA VAL A 62 -2.23 -21.38 -1.78
C VAL A 62 -3.46 -22.24 -1.47
N GLU A 63 -3.37 -23.12 -0.48
CA GLU A 63 -4.47 -23.98 -0.04
C GLU A 63 -5.63 -23.15 0.54
N LEU A 64 -5.35 -22.21 1.43
CA LEU A 64 -6.35 -21.31 1.99
C LEU A 64 -7.08 -20.49 0.90
N HIS A 65 -6.36 -20.02 -0.12
CA HIS A 65 -6.96 -19.33 -1.27
C HIS A 65 -7.82 -20.26 -2.15
N ARG A 66 -7.53 -21.57 -2.17
CA ARG A 66 -8.39 -22.58 -2.81
C ARG A 66 -9.68 -22.75 -2.01
N GLU A 67 -9.58 -22.95 -0.70
CA GLU A 67 -10.75 -23.10 0.19
C GLU A 67 -11.69 -21.89 0.15
N ILE A 68 -11.15 -20.66 0.19
CA ILE A 68 -11.97 -19.44 0.09
C ILE A 68 -12.73 -19.39 -1.23
N ARG A 69 -12.11 -19.82 -2.35
CA ARG A 69 -12.77 -19.87 -3.65
C ARG A 69 -13.87 -20.93 -3.68
N GLU A 70 -13.64 -22.11 -3.12
CA GLU A 70 -14.64 -23.17 -3.04
C GLU A 70 -15.81 -22.78 -2.13
N ALA A 71 -15.54 -22.20 -0.96
CA ALA A 71 -16.57 -21.69 -0.05
C ALA A 71 -17.42 -20.60 -0.73
N SER A 72 -16.78 -19.69 -1.48
CA SER A 72 -17.47 -18.67 -2.26
C SER A 72 -18.30 -19.24 -3.42
N ALA A 73 -17.90 -20.37 -4.00
CA ALA A 73 -18.69 -21.08 -5.00
C ALA A 73 -19.91 -21.77 -4.37
N ARG A 74 -19.73 -22.44 -3.22
CA ARG A 74 -20.81 -23.09 -2.46
C ARG A 74 -21.88 -22.07 -2.04
N SER A 75 -21.49 -20.89 -1.56
CA SER A 75 -22.44 -19.84 -1.18
C SER A 75 -23.25 -19.28 -2.35
N ARG A 76 -22.73 -19.32 -3.58
CA ARG A 76 -23.47 -18.91 -4.79
C ARG A 76 -24.46 -19.97 -5.27
N CYS A 77 -24.19 -21.24 -5.01
CA CYS A 77 -25.08 -22.35 -5.35
C CYS A 77 -26.08 -22.66 -4.24
N ARG A 78 -26.22 -21.81 -3.21
CA ARG A 78 -27.28 -22.00 -2.22
C ARG A 78 -28.60 -21.88 -2.99
N PRO A 79 -29.42 -22.95 -3.04
CA PRO A 79 -30.70 -22.89 -3.71
C PRO A 79 -31.47 -21.73 -3.08
N ALA A 80 -31.99 -20.84 -3.93
CA ALA A 80 -32.92 -19.81 -3.49
C ALA A 80 -33.92 -20.53 -2.59
N TRP A 81 -33.99 -20.13 -1.33
CA TRP A 81 -34.96 -20.73 -0.40
C TRP A 81 -36.30 -20.75 -1.11
N PRO A 82 -37.06 -21.86 -1.09
CA PRO A 82 -38.34 -21.92 -1.76
C PRO A 82 -39.14 -20.69 -1.33
N THR A 83 -39.34 -19.77 -2.25
CA THR A 83 -40.20 -18.62 -2.04
C THR A 83 -41.65 -19.10 -2.16
N ASP A 84 -41.99 -20.14 -1.41
CA ASP A 84 -43.38 -20.49 -1.08
C ASP A 84 -43.85 -19.47 -0.04
N ARG A 85 -43.79 -18.19 -0.41
CA ARG A 85 -44.54 -17.16 0.26
C ARG A 85 -45.92 -17.22 -0.39
N PRO A 86 -46.94 -17.74 0.30
CA PRO A 86 -48.28 -17.75 -0.27
C PRO A 86 -48.65 -16.32 -0.65
N PRO A 87 -49.37 -16.13 -1.77
CA PRO A 87 -49.84 -14.81 -2.19
C PRO A 87 -50.69 -14.23 -1.06
N PHE A 88 -50.12 -13.27 -0.34
CA PHE A 88 -50.83 -12.50 0.67
C PHE A 88 -51.76 -11.53 -0.08
N SER A 89 -52.96 -12.03 -0.42
CA SER A 89 -54.09 -11.22 -0.82
C SER A 89 -54.65 -10.55 0.45
N GLY A 90 -54.09 -9.40 0.82
CA GLY A 90 -54.55 -8.64 1.98
C GLY A 90 -54.31 -7.15 1.79
N ASP A 91 -55.39 -6.39 1.80
CA ASP A 91 -55.47 -4.95 1.59
C ASP A 91 -54.50 -4.11 2.44
N PRO A 92 -54.05 -2.94 1.94
CA PRO A 92 -53.20 -2.03 2.68
C PRO A 92 -53.99 -1.33 3.79
N LEU A 93 -53.97 -1.88 5.01
CA LEU A 93 -54.42 -1.14 6.19
C LEU A 93 -53.31 -0.18 6.68
N PRO A 94 -53.66 1.06 7.05
CA PRO A 94 -52.72 2.03 7.60
C PRO A 94 -52.36 1.66 9.04
N MET A 95 -51.31 0.86 9.22
CA MET A 95 -50.75 0.59 10.54
C MET A 95 -49.95 1.80 11.05
N LYS A 96 -50.52 2.47 12.05
CA LYS A 96 -49.81 3.38 12.95
C LYS A 96 -48.67 2.62 13.62
N ILE A 97 -47.43 3.02 13.31
CA ILE A 97 -46.22 2.48 13.92
C ILE A 97 -46.12 3.06 15.34
N SER A 98 -46.72 2.37 16.30
CA SER A 98 -46.43 2.57 17.72
C SER A 98 -45.03 2.04 18.00
N ARG A 99 -44.14 2.97 18.32
CA ARG A 99 -42.74 2.76 18.67
C ARG A 99 -42.66 2.14 20.06
N ALA A 100 -42.69 0.81 20.14
CA ALA A 100 -42.37 0.08 21.37
C ALA A 100 -40.83 -0.04 21.52
N PRO A 101 -40.26 0.22 22.70
CA PRO A 101 -38.84 0.00 22.96
C PRO A 101 -38.59 -1.51 23.20
N SER A 102 -37.97 -2.19 22.24
CA SER A 102 -37.52 -3.56 22.44
C SER A 102 -36.21 -3.58 23.23
N LEU A 103 -36.34 -3.89 24.52
CA LEU A 103 -35.27 -4.41 25.36
C LEU A 103 -34.96 -5.84 24.89
N SER A 104 -33.90 -6.01 24.11
CA SER A 104 -33.37 -7.34 23.81
C SER A 104 -32.38 -7.73 24.92
N PRO A 105 -32.51 -8.92 25.54
CA PRO A 105 -31.63 -9.36 26.60
C PRO A 105 -30.25 -9.74 26.05
N SER A 106 -29.25 -9.54 26.91
CA SER A 106 -27.87 -9.95 26.73
C SER A 106 -27.75 -11.46 26.67
N ASP A 107 -27.05 -11.98 25.66
CA ASP A 107 -26.60 -13.36 25.63
C ASP A 107 -25.06 -13.43 25.57
N SER A 108 -24.51 -13.67 26.74
CA SER A 108 -23.58 -14.76 27.03
C SER A 108 -22.22 -14.78 26.33
N ILE A 109 -21.24 -14.26 27.07
CA ILE A 109 -19.81 -14.52 27.00
C ILE A 109 -19.56 -16.00 27.34
N SER A 110 -19.01 -16.79 26.40
CA SER A 110 -18.38 -18.07 26.72
C SER A 110 -16.88 -17.86 26.92
N GLN A 111 -16.44 -17.90 28.18
CA GLN A 111 -15.05 -18.13 28.54
C GLN A 111 -14.79 -19.64 28.49
N THR A 112 -14.15 -20.13 27.43
CA THR A 112 -13.42 -21.38 27.49
C THR A 112 -11.98 -21.04 27.82
N GLY A 113 -11.64 -21.19 29.10
CA GLY A 113 -10.25 -21.31 29.51
C GLY A 113 -9.75 -22.68 29.07
N ASP A 114 -8.68 -22.69 28.28
CA ASP A 114 -7.81 -23.85 28.17
C ASP A 114 -6.39 -23.43 28.51
N ASN A 115 -6.04 -23.82 29.74
CA ASN A 115 -4.75 -23.72 30.36
C ASN A 115 -3.83 -24.78 29.71
N SER A 116 -3.28 -24.48 28.54
CA SER A 116 -2.25 -25.30 27.90
C SER A 116 -0.95 -24.51 27.85
N SER A 117 -0.12 -24.72 28.86
CA SER A 117 1.28 -24.30 28.94
C SER A 117 2.07 -24.94 27.80
N SER A 118 2.01 -24.33 26.62
CA SER A 118 2.90 -24.64 25.51
C SER A 118 4.19 -23.83 25.69
N PRO A 119 5.38 -24.44 25.56
CA PRO A 119 6.64 -23.73 25.67
C PRO A 119 6.70 -22.65 24.59
N SER A 120 7.04 -21.44 25.02
CA SER A 120 7.25 -20.25 24.21
C SER A 120 8.32 -20.52 23.16
N CYS A 121 7.89 -21.06 22.01
CA CYS A 121 8.64 -21.01 20.79
C CYS A 121 8.71 -19.53 20.41
N SER A 122 9.92 -18.96 20.51
CA SER A 122 10.28 -17.66 19.98
C SER A 122 10.11 -17.71 18.47
N THR A 123 8.87 -17.63 18.00
CA THR A 123 8.51 -17.47 16.60
C THR A 123 9.10 -16.13 16.18
N GLN A 124 10.33 -16.19 15.66
CA GLN A 124 10.94 -15.11 14.90
C GLN A 124 10.01 -14.89 13.70
N SER A 125 9.04 -14.00 13.89
CA SER A 125 8.17 -13.49 12.86
C SER A 125 9.06 -13.05 11.71
N SER A 126 8.95 -13.73 10.58
CA SER A 126 9.70 -13.38 9.38
C SER A 126 9.54 -11.88 9.12
N PRO A 127 10.61 -11.13 8.84
CA PRO A 127 10.60 -9.66 8.71
C PRO A 127 9.95 -9.20 7.39
N LEU A 128 8.97 -9.95 6.88
CA LEU A 128 7.98 -9.44 5.96
C LEU A 128 7.05 -8.53 6.76
N THR A 129 7.60 -7.36 7.11
CA THR A 129 6.90 -6.10 7.36
C THR A 129 5.43 -6.32 7.66
N SER A 130 5.15 -6.73 8.89
CA SER A 130 3.90 -6.36 9.55
C SER A 130 3.75 -4.86 9.27
N LEU A 131 2.88 -4.49 8.33
CA LEU A 131 2.36 -3.15 8.22
C LEU A 131 1.83 -2.87 9.62
N VAL A 132 2.64 -2.18 10.42
CA VAL A 132 2.26 -1.83 11.79
C VAL A 132 1.04 -0.97 11.58
N GLU A 133 -0.11 -1.57 11.84
CA GLU A 133 -1.38 -0.90 11.64
C GLU A 133 -1.37 0.28 12.57
N GLN A 134 -1.21 1.48 12.00
CA GLN A 134 -1.12 2.70 12.78
C GLN A 134 -2.41 2.81 13.60
N PRO A 135 -2.31 3.11 14.90
CA PRO A 135 -3.47 3.12 15.77
C PRO A 135 -4.51 4.07 15.18
N TYR A 136 -5.77 3.61 15.16
CA TYR A 136 -6.88 4.43 14.72
C TYR A 136 -7.00 5.72 15.56
N LEU A 137 -6.67 5.61 16.85
CA LEU A 137 -6.57 6.75 17.77
C LEU A 137 -5.26 7.49 17.59
N ARG A 138 -5.35 8.83 17.55
CA ARG A 138 -4.17 9.72 17.49
C ARG A 138 -3.37 9.58 18.80
N PRO A 139 -2.07 9.28 18.74
CA PRO A 139 -1.19 9.35 19.90
C PRO A 139 -1.13 10.77 20.49
N GLU A 140 -1.09 10.88 21.82
CA GLU A 140 -1.11 12.17 22.54
C GLU A 140 0.07 13.08 22.21
N GLN A 141 1.19 12.50 21.78
CA GLN A 141 2.39 13.24 21.37
C GLN A 141 2.21 14.10 20.10
N TYR A 142 1.17 13.84 19.31
CA TYR A 142 0.92 14.61 18.08
C TYR A 142 -0.18 15.66 18.31
N PRO A 143 0.04 16.92 17.94
CA PRO A 143 -0.96 17.96 18.12
C PRO A 143 -2.16 17.75 17.18
N PRO A 144 -3.34 18.29 17.52
CA PRO A 144 -4.55 18.20 16.66
C PRO A 144 -4.38 18.80 15.26
N THR A 145 -3.41 19.70 15.11
CA THR A 145 -3.00 20.24 13.82
C THR A 145 -2.51 19.16 12.87
N VAL A 146 -1.91 18.06 13.36
CA VAL A 146 -1.58 16.89 12.53
C VAL A 146 -2.87 16.16 12.17
N LEU A 147 -3.24 16.24 10.90
CA LEU A 147 -4.43 15.56 10.37
C LEU A 147 -4.18 14.05 10.38
N TRP A 148 -4.77 13.37 11.36
CA TRP A 148 -4.49 11.97 11.65
C TRP A 148 -5.30 11.07 10.73
N ASN A 149 -6.58 11.39 10.55
CA ASN A 149 -7.49 10.65 9.70
C ASN A 149 -8.05 11.55 8.57
N SER A 150 -8.75 10.95 7.61
CA SER A 150 -9.34 11.69 6.49
C SER A 150 -10.47 12.64 6.91
N LYS A 151 -11.18 12.34 8.01
CA LYS A 151 -12.25 13.18 8.56
C LYS A 151 -11.69 14.49 9.11
N ASP A 152 -10.49 14.45 9.71
CA ASP A 152 -9.80 15.65 10.18
C ASP A 152 -9.54 16.63 9.02
N CYS A 153 -9.16 16.12 7.82
CA CYS A 153 -8.95 17.00 6.66
C CYS A 153 -10.26 17.65 6.17
N LEU A 154 -11.43 17.02 6.37
CA LEU A 154 -12.74 17.60 6.03
C LEU A 154 -13.22 18.66 7.04
N SER A 155 -12.78 18.56 8.30
CA SER A 155 -13.16 19.51 9.36
C SER A 155 -12.44 20.87 9.25
N GLU A 156 -11.35 20.92 8.52
CA GLU A 156 -10.54 22.12 8.33
C GLU A 156 -11.07 22.95 7.15
N PRO A 157 -11.68 24.13 7.38
CA PRO A 157 -12.31 24.92 6.31
C PRO A 157 -11.30 25.38 5.25
N SER A 158 -10.02 25.51 5.64
CA SER A 158 -8.92 25.85 4.73
C SER A 158 -8.55 24.72 3.75
N LEU A 159 -9.10 23.52 3.96
CA LEU A 159 -8.78 22.28 3.25
C LEU A 159 -9.96 21.66 2.50
N SER A 160 -11.17 22.22 2.57
CA SER A 160 -12.37 21.70 1.90
C SER A 160 -12.22 21.44 0.39
N HIS A 161 -11.23 22.05 -0.26
CA HIS A 161 -10.81 21.76 -1.65
C HIS A 161 -9.29 21.67 -1.81
N GLY A 162 -8.58 21.42 -0.71
CA GLY A 162 -7.13 21.54 -0.63
C GLY A 162 -6.42 20.46 -1.43
N SER A 163 -5.41 20.88 -2.21
CA SER A 163 -4.34 20.00 -2.67
C SER A 163 -3.83 19.14 -1.52
N MET A 164 -3.62 17.85 -1.73
CA MET A 164 -3.11 16.89 -0.73
C MET A 164 -1.85 17.37 -0.01
N GLU A 165 -1.05 18.18 -0.69
CA GLU A 165 0.09 18.94 -0.15
C GLU A 165 -0.22 19.65 1.17
N LYS A 166 -1.44 20.21 1.32
CA LYS A 166 -1.87 20.93 2.52
C LYS A 166 -2.35 20.00 3.65
N CYS A 167 -2.75 18.76 3.35
CA CYS A 167 -3.15 17.80 4.38
C CYS A 167 -1.93 17.11 5.03
N ILE A 168 -0.75 17.16 4.40
CA ILE A 168 0.48 16.57 4.95
C ILE A 168 1.16 17.60 5.85
N ARG A 169 1.44 17.21 7.08
CA ARG A 169 2.03 18.04 8.12
C ARG A 169 3.17 17.29 8.80
N ASN A 170 4.16 18.04 9.26
CA ASN A 170 5.25 17.55 10.10
C ASN A 170 4.72 17.10 11.47
N ALA A 171 5.55 16.44 12.26
CA ALA A 171 5.18 15.95 13.60
C ALA A 171 4.74 17.07 14.57
N ASP A 172 5.25 18.28 14.39
CA ASP A 172 4.86 19.50 15.13
C ASP A 172 3.55 20.12 14.63
N GLY A 173 2.97 19.57 13.56
CA GLY A 173 1.76 20.07 12.93
C GLY A 173 1.97 21.23 11.95
N THR A 174 3.21 21.61 11.66
CA THR A 174 3.52 22.58 10.60
C THR A 174 3.28 21.98 9.22
N ARG A 175 2.91 22.82 8.25
CA ARG A 175 2.69 22.37 6.86
C ARG A 175 4.04 22.11 6.19
N ILE A 176 4.09 21.07 5.36
CA ILE A 176 5.26 20.79 4.54
C ILE A 176 5.47 21.85 3.47
N HIS A 177 6.71 22.01 3.04
CA HIS A 177 7.04 22.87 1.91
C HIS A 177 6.72 22.19 0.57
N LYS A 178 6.44 23.01 -0.45
CA LYS A 178 6.23 22.56 -1.83
C LYS A 178 7.37 21.73 -2.41
N ARG A 179 8.59 21.93 -1.92
CA ARG A 179 9.76 21.13 -2.32
C ARG A 179 9.69 19.71 -1.77
N GLU A 180 9.28 19.56 -0.51
CA GLU A 180 9.13 18.25 0.14
C GLU A 180 7.99 17.46 -0.49
N TRP A 181 6.86 18.13 -0.75
CA TRP A 181 5.76 17.51 -1.49
C TRP A 181 6.18 16.98 -2.86
N ARG A 182 6.98 17.76 -3.61
CA ARG A 182 7.54 17.28 -4.89
C ARG A 182 8.45 16.07 -4.73
N ALA A 183 9.25 16.01 -3.67
CA ALA A 183 10.10 14.86 -3.37
C ALA A 183 9.27 13.60 -3.05
N ILE A 184 8.20 13.75 -2.24
CA ILE A 184 7.24 12.67 -1.95
C ILE A 184 6.63 12.14 -3.25
N MET A 185 6.13 13.04 -4.10
CA MET A 185 5.50 12.65 -5.37
C MET A 185 6.46 12.02 -6.36
N ALA A 186 7.73 12.47 -6.40
CA ALA A 186 8.77 11.84 -7.21
C ALA A 186 9.06 10.41 -6.73
N THR A 187 9.18 10.21 -5.41
CA THR A 187 9.40 8.90 -4.80
C THR A 187 8.22 7.96 -5.07
N ALA A 188 6.98 8.45 -4.88
CA ALA A 188 5.77 7.69 -5.20
C ALA A 188 5.72 7.28 -6.68
N GLY A 189 6.11 8.19 -7.59
CA GLY A 189 6.22 7.89 -9.02
C GLY A 189 7.24 6.79 -9.33
N ALA A 190 8.42 6.81 -8.70
CA ALA A 190 9.43 5.77 -8.86
C ALA A 190 8.95 4.41 -8.34
N ILE A 191 8.24 4.37 -7.21
CA ILE A 191 7.66 3.14 -6.66
C ILE A 191 6.58 2.57 -7.60
N ILE A 192 5.70 3.41 -8.13
CA ILE A 192 4.68 2.99 -9.12
C ILE A 192 5.36 2.38 -10.34
N ASP A 193 6.39 3.04 -10.87
CA ASP A 193 7.08 2.60 -12.07
C ASP A 193 7.84 1.28 -11.85
N LYS A 194 8.35 1.05 -10.64
CA LYS A 194 9.06 -0.17 -10.25
C LYS A 194 8.12 -1.33 -9.91
N GLN A 195 7.05 -1.09 -9.14
CA GLN A 195 6.25 -2.16 -8.54
C GLN A 195 4.90 -2.39 -9.24
N LEU A 196 4.23 -1.32 -9.68
CA LEU A 196 2.86 -1.42 -10.20
C LEU A 196 2.80 -1.44 -11.72
N ARG A 197 3.65 -0.68 -12.41
CA ARG A 197 3.69 -0.60 -13.87
C ARG A 197 4.06 -1.92 -14.57
N PRO A 198 4.95 -2.79 -14.03
CA PRO A 198 5.21 -4.09 -14.64
C PRO A 198 4.02 -5.05 -14.61
N LEU A 199 2.98 -4.74 -13.82
CA LEU A 199 1.76 -5.53 -13.76
C LEU A 199 0.87 -5.22 -14.96
N THR A 200 -0.14 -6.07 -15.17
CA THR A 200 -1.11 -5.87 -16.25
C THR A 200 -1.77 -4.50 -16.15
N ALA A 201 -1.77 -3.75 -17.25
CA ALA A 201 -2.42 -2.46 -17.31
C ALA A 201 -3.94 -2.55 -17.02
N PRO A 202 -4.53 -1.55 -16.36
CA PRO A 202 -5.96 -1.51 -16.11
C PRO A 202 -6.73 -1.57 -17.43
N LYS A 203 -7.77 -2.40 -17.49
CA LYS A 203 -8.71 -2.41 -18.62
C LYS A 203 -9.37 -1.05 -18.75
N ALA A 204 -9.67 -0.65 -19.99
CA ALA A 204 -10.39 0.60 -20.28
C ALA A 204 -11.66 0.71 -19.43
N GLY A 205 -11.85 1.87 -18.79
CA GLY A 205 -13.04 2.18 -17.98
C GLY A 205 -12.87 2.03 -16.46
N LEU A 206 -11.85 1.32 -15.96
CA LEU A 206 -11.59 1.25 -14.52
C LEU A 206 -10.58 2.32 -14.09
N ALA A 207 -10.85 2.99 -12.96
CA ALA A 207 -9.89 3.88 -12.33
C ALA A 207 -8.64 3.07 -11.91
N PRO A 208 -7.42 3.47 -12.30
CA PRO A 208 -6.21 2.69 -12.03
C PRO A 208 -6.03 2.34 -10.55
N ARG A 209 -6.29 3.31 -9.65
CA ARG A 209 -6.24 3.09 -8.19
C ARG A 209 -7.15 1.94 -7.76
N THR A 210 -8.42 1.97 -8.16
CA THR A 210 -9.40 0.93 -7.83
C THR A 210 -9.00 -0.42 -8.42
N PHE A 211 -8.46 -0.43 -9.64
CA PHE A 211 -7.99 -1.63 -10.30
C PHE A 211 -6.84 -2.30 -9.53
N TYR A 212 -5.78 -1.57 -9.18
CA TYR A 212 -4.65 -2.14 -8.43
C TYR A 212 -5.06 -2.59 -7.03
N ARG A 213 -5.91 -1.82 -6.32
CA ARG A 213 -6.43 -2.23 -5.01
C ARG A 213 -7.22 -3.54 -5.07
N LYS A 214 -8.02 -3.74 -6.12
CA LYS A 214 -8.88 -4.92 -6.26
C LYS A 214 -8.13 -6.15 -6.77
N HIS A 215 -7.25 -5.98 -7.76
CA HIS A 215 -6.62 -7.10 -8.46
C HIS A 215 -5.21 -7.41 -7.95
N PHE A 216 -4.53 -6.45 -7.35
CA PHE A 216 -3.14 -6.55 -6.91
C PHE A 216 -2.96 -6.02 -5.49
N ALA A 217 -3.90 -6.35 -4.59
CA ALA A 217 -3.96 -5.81 -3.22
C ALA A 217 -2.63 -5.94 -2.45
N ARG A 218 -1.97 -7.11 -2.55
CA ARG A 218 -0.67 -7.34 -1.89
C ARG A 218 0.43 -6.42 -2.40
N VAL A 219 0.52 -6.22 -3.72
CA VAL A 219 1.53 -5.32 -4.32
C VAL A 219 1.20 -3.87 -4.01
N TRP A 220 -0.09 -3.51 -3.98
CA TRP A 220 -0.54 -2.19 -3.56
C TRP A 220 -0.14 -1.86 -2.12
N LEU A 221 -0.39 -2.78 -1.17
CA LEU A 221 0.02 -2.63 0.23
C LEU A 221 1.55 -2.59 0.37
N SER A 222 2.28 -3.41 -0.40
CA SER A 222 3.74 -3.35 -0.46
C SER A 222 4.25 -1.99 -0.95
N ALA A 223 3.60 -1.41 -1.95
CA ALA A 223 3.97 -0.09 -2.47
C ALA A 223 3.70 1.01 -1.43
N ILE A 224 2.60 0.92 -0.68
CA ILE A 224 2.31 1.82 0.45
C ILE A 224 3.41 1.70 1.51
N ALA A 225 3.72 0.49 1.96
CA ALA A 225 4.74 0.24 2.97
C ALA A 225 6.12 0.76 2.51
N THR A 226 6.48 0.52 1.24
CA THR A 226 7.72 1.03 0.67
C THR A 226 7.74 2.55 0.69
N LEU A 227 6.65 3.21 0.29
CA LEU A 227 6.57 4.66 0.26
C LEU A 227 6.67 5.26 1.66
N GLU A 228 6.09 4.61 2.66
CA GLU A 228 6.17 5.03 4.07
C GLU A 228 7.56 4.90 4.67
N VAL A 229 8.29 3.83 4.32
CA VAL A 229 9.70 3.66 4.70
C VAL A 229 10.56 4.77 4.09
N GLU A 230 10.35 5.09 2.81
CA GLU A 230 11.10 6.12 2.11
C GLU A 230 10.68 7.55 2.51
N GLN A 231 9.44 7.75 2.95
CA GLN A 231 8.87 9.04 3.33
C GLN A 231 8.17 8.96 4.70
N PRO A 232 8.93 8.96 5.80
CA PRO A 232 8.38 8.75 7.15
C PRO A 232 7.29 9.75 7.56
N ILE A 233 7.24 10.94 6.96
CA ILE A 233 6.17 11.91 7.23
C ILE A 233 4.77 11.38 6.87
N LEU A 234 4.68 10.42 5.96
CA LEU A 234 3.42 9.80 5.56
C LEU A 234 2.92 8.79 6.62
N THR A 235 3.78 8.30 7.51
CA THR A 235 3.37 7.41 8.61
C THR A 235 2.67 8.16 9.73
N LEU A 236 2.70 9.50 9.73
CA LEU A 236 2.00 10.35 10.70
C LEU A 236 0.49 10.45 10.38
N CYS A 237 -0.16 9.29 10.19
CA CYS A 237 -1.60 9.17 9.98
C CYS A 237 -2.14 7.76 10.26
N ALA A 238 -3.43 7.67 10.57
CA ALA A 238 -4.12 6.39 10.75
C ALA A 238 -4.33 5.68 9.40
N GLY A 239 -4.06 4.38 9.34
CA GLY A 239 -4.48 3.55 8.20
C GLY A 239 -3.91 3.97 6.84
N HIS A 240 -2.69 4.52 6.80
CA HIS A 240 -1.91 4.76 5.58
C HIS A 240 -2.57 5.66 4.53
N TRP A 241 -3.60 6.43 4.90
CA TRP A 241 -4.45 7.12 3.93
C TRP A 241 -3.69 8.17 3.12
N LYS A 242 -2.66 8.81 3.70
CA LYS A 242 -1.82 9.81 3.03
C LYS A 242 -0.96 9.16 1.94
N ALA A 243 -0.29 8.06 2.26
CA ALA A 243 0.51 7.30 1.32
C ALA A 243 -0.36 6.72 0.20
N GLU A 244 -1.52 6.16 0.54
CA GLU A 244 -2.46 5.64 -0.44
C GLU A 244 -2.91 6.73 -1.42
N HIS A 245 -3.23 7.92 -0.92
CA HIS A 245 -3.68 9.03 -1.76
C HIS A 245 -2.55 9.59 -2.64
N ALA A 246 -1.31 9.66 -2.15
CA ALA A 246 -0.17 10.10 -2.94
C ALA A 246 0.08 9.17 -4.15
N LEU A 247 0.05 7.85 -3.94
CA LEU A 247 0.14 6.86 -5.02
C LEU A 247 -1.04 6.98 -6.00
N GLY A 248 -2.26 7.10 -5.46
CA GLY A 248 -3.47 7.30 -6.27
C GLY A 248 -3.38 8.53 -7.18
N GLN A 249 -2.93 9.66 -6.64
CA GLN A 249 -2.82 10.91 -7.38
C GLN A 249 -1.83 10.83 -8.56
N ILE A 250 -0.72 10.11 -8.42
CA ILE A 250 0.21 9.88 -9.55
C ILE A 250 -0.45 9.04 -10.65
N LEU A 251 -1.17 7.98 -10.27
CA LEU A 251 -1.88 7.13 -11.22
C LEU A 251 -2.98 7.89 -11.98
N ASP A 252 -3.73 8.74 -11.28
CA ASP A 252 -4.82 9.53 -11.87
C ASP A 252 -4.30 10.65 -12.78
N ASN A 253 -3.18 11.30 -12.40
CA ASN A 253 -2.55 12.36 -13.20
C ASN A 253 -1.97 11.85 -14.52
N LYS A 254 -1.36 10.65 -14.53
CA LYS A 254 -0.77 10.06 -15.76
C LYS A 254 -1.83 9.81 -16.83
N ARG A 255 -3.00 9.28 -16.45
CA ARG A 255 -4.13 9.08 -17.36
C ARG A 255 -4.57 10.36 -18.05
N SER A 256 -4.57 11.48 -17.32
CA SER A 256 -4.94 12.80 -17.86
C SER A 256 -3.86 13.36 -18.81
N GLY A 257 -2.59 13.06 -18.55
CA GLY A 257 -1.47 13.43 -19.43
C GLY A 257 -1.48 12.66 -20.74
N ASP A 258 -1.63 11.34 -20.67
CA ASP A 258 -1.65 10.45 -21.85
C ASP A 258 -2.87 10.75 -22.73
N ALA A 259 -4.07 10.87 -22.13
CA ALA A 259 -5.28 11.25 -22.88
C ALA A 259 -5.16 12.63 -23.53
N ARG A 260 -4.49 13.60 -22.89
CA ARG A 260 -4.20 14.91 -23.50
C ARG A 260 -3.17 14.82 -24.61
N ARG A 261 -2.19 13.92 -24.51
CA ARG A 261 -1.18 13.71 -25.54
C ARG A 261 -1.80 13.06 -26.78
N GLU A 262 -2.60 12.02 -26.60
CA GLU A 262 -3.38 11.39 -27.68
C GLU A 262 -4.30 12.39 -28.37
N LEU A 263 -5.02 13.23 -27.61
CA LEU A 263 -5.89 14.26 -28.20
C LEU A 263 -5.10 15.32 -28.99
N ARG A 264 -3.86 15.62 -28.58
CA ARG A 264 -2.98 16.54 -29.33
C ARG A 264 -2.43 15.88 -30.59
N GLU A 265 -2.10 14.61 -30.53
CA GLU A 265 -1.60 13.84 -31.68
C GLU A 265 -2.70 13.70 -32.74
N CYS A 266 -3.92 13.35 -32.37
CA CYS A 266 -5.06 13.32 -33.30
C CYS A 266 -5.46 14.69 -33.86
N LYS A 267 -5.10 15.79 -33.18
CA LYS A 267 -5.32 17.16 -33.69
C LYS A 267 -4.15 17.68 -34.54
N GLY A 268 -2.95 17.10 -34.38
CA GLY A 268 -1.72 17.52 -35.04
C GLY A 268 -1.72 17.29 -36.55
N ASP A 269 -2.41 16.26 -37.03
CA ASP A 269 -2.42 15.90 -38.46
C ASP A 269 -3.41 16.72 -39.31
N LYS A 270 -4.17 17.66 -38.71
CA LYS A 270 -5.21 18.42 -39.43
C LYS A 270 -4.94 19.93 -39.59
N TRP A 271 -3.75 20.43 -39.22
CA TRP A 271 -3.48 21.88 -39.14
C TRP A 271 -2.34 22.43 -40.00
N THR A 272 -1.76 21.67 -40.94
CA THR A 272 -0.68 22.17 -41.82
C THR A 272 -1.05 22.35 -43.30
N HIS A 273 -2.34 22.42 -43.62
CA HIS A 273 -2.80 23.07 -44.86
C HIS A 273 -3.50 24.41 -44.56
N ARG A 274 -2.89 25.25 -43.71
CA ARG A 274 -3.10 26.69 -43.86
C ARG A 274 -2.24 27.12 -45.06
N VAL A 275 -2.84 27.05 -46.24
CA VAL A 275 -2.33 27.65 -47.48
C VAL A 275 -1.85 29.05 -47.13
N SER A 276 -0.55 29.30 -47.27
CA SER A 276 0.03 30.62 -47.15
C SER A 276 -0.75 31.55 -48.09
N ALA A 277 -1.52 32.47 -47.52
CA ALA A 277 -2.15 33.52 -48.32
C ALA A 277 -1.02 34.30 -49.00
N PRO A 278 -1.08 34.50 -50.33
CA PRO A 278 -0.06 35.26 -51.03
C PRO A 278 0.03 36.66 -50.43
N HIS A 279 1.26 37.06 -50.14
CA HIS A 279 1.61 38.38 -49.61
C HIS A 279 1.24 39.44 -50.64
N VAL A 280 0.10 40.12 -50.46
CA VAL A 280 -0.28 41.29 -51.26
C VAL A 280 0.52 42.48 -50.73
N SER A 281 1.51 42.93 -51.50
CA SER A 281 2.26 44.15 -51.20
C SER A 281 1.35 45.37 -51.33
N PRO A 282 1.43 46.35 -50.41
CA PRO A 282 0.63 47.56 -50.51
C PRO A 282 1.10 48.44 -51.69
N PRO A 283 0.17 49.19 -52.32
CA PRO A 283 0.49 50.08 -53.42
C PRO A 283 1.33 51.26 -52.93
N VAL A 284 2.35 51.60 -53.71
CA VAL A 284 3.19 52.80 -53.53
C VAL A 284 2.41 53.98 -54.14
N GLU A 285 1.96 54.91 -53.30
CA GLU A 285 1.45 56.20 -53.77
C GLU A 285 2.63 57.12 -54.15
N MET A 286 2.52 57.77 -55.31
CA MET A 286 3.39 58.85 -55.80
C MET A 286 2.72 60.20 -55.60
#